data_AF-A0A2E2HI91-F1
#
_entry.id   AF-A0A2E2HI91-F1
#
_cell.length_a   1.000
_cell.length_b   1.000
_cell.length_c   1.000
_cell.angle_alpha   90.00
_cell.angle_beta   90.00
_cell.angle_gamma   90.00
#
_symmetry.space_group_name_H-M   'P 1'
#
loop_
_entity.id
_entity.type
_entity.pdbx_description
1 polymer ?
#
loop_
_entity_poly.entity_id
_entity_poly.type
_entity_poly.pdbx_seq_one_letter_code
_entity_poly.pdbx_strand_id
1 'polypeptide(L)' 'MSREVKVCVLFGFGINCDRETAAVFDMVGGTSERLHVNRLVNG' A
#
# COMPACT_ATOMS: atom_id res chain seq x y z
N MET A 1 -1.14 5.11 -24.11
CA MET A 1 -1.03 5.50 -22.70
C MET A 1 -0.75 4.26 -21.88
N SER A 2 0.32 4.26 -21.08
CA SER A 2 0.53 3.23 -20.05
C SER A 2 -0.55 3.40 -18.98
N ARG A 3 -1.24 2.31 -18.62
CA ARG A 3 -2.14 2.33 -17.46
C ARG A 3 -1.30 2.35 -16.20
N GLU A 4 -1.64 3.25 -15.28
CA GLU A 4 -1.07 3.32 -13.95
C GLU A 4 -1.45 2.06 -13.15
N VAL A 5 -0.47 1.38 -12.56
CA VAL A 5 -0.68 0.21 -11.70
C VAL A 5 -0.81 0.68 -10.27
N LYS A 6 -2.03 0.69 -9.72
CA LYS A 6 -2.27 1.07 -8.33
C LYS A 6 -1.98 -0.08 -7.37
N VAL A 7 -1.31 0.22 -6.27
CA VAL A 7 -0.95 -0.76 -5.23
C VAL A 7 -1.48 -0.30 -3.89
N CYS A 8 -2.31 -1.13 -3.24
CA CYS A 8 -2.77 -0.88 -1.88
C CYS A 8 -1.92 -1.67 -0.89
N VAL A 9 -1.11 -0.99 -0.10
CA VAL A 9 -0.31 -1.58 0.97
C VAL A 9 -1.13 -1.57 2.26
N LEU A 10 -1.70 -2.72 2.60
CA LEU A 10 -2.50 -2.87 3.81
C LEU A 10 -1.60 -2.95 5.05
N PHE A 11 -1.95 -2.18 6.07
CA PHE A 11 -1.28 -2.23 7.36
C PHE A 11 -2.30 -2.22 8.51
N GLY A 12 -1.83 -2.53 9.71
CA GLY A 12 -2.65 -2.66 10.90
C GLY A 12 -1.79 -2.75 12.14
N PHE A 13 -2.40 -2.95 13.31
CA PHE A 13 -1.66 -3.13 14.55
C PHE A 13 -0.71 -4.33 14.46
N GLY A 14 0.57 -4.11 14.79
CA GLY A 14 1.61 -5.15 14.78
C GLY A 14 2.17 -5.50 13.40
N ILE A 15 1.62 -4.97 12.30
CA ILE A 15 2.22 -5.08 10.96
C ILE A 15 3.34 -4.05 10.83
N ASN A 16 4.48 -4.49 10.31
CA ASN A 16 5.65 -3.65 10.05
C ASN A 16 5.98 -3.66 8.54
N CYS A 17 7.01 -2.91 8.17
CA CYS A 17 7.56 -2.87 6.81
C CYS A 17 6.60 -2.34 5.72
N ASP A 18 5.51 -1.68 6.11
CA ASP A 18 4.51 -1.13 5.18
C ASP A 18 5.04 0.08 4.41
N ARG A 19 5.95 0.85 5.01
CA ARG A 19 6.65 1.96 4.35
C ARG A 19 7.64 1.47 3.30
N GLU A 20 8.44 0.47 3.65
CA GLU A 20 9.43 -0.16 2.78
C GLU A 20 8.75 -0.82 1.59
N THR A 21 7.63 -1.51 1.84
CA THR A 21 6.82 -2.13 0.79
C THR A 21 6.28 -1.08 -0.19
N ALA A 22 5.68 0.01 0.32
CA ALA A 22 5.21 1.12 -0.51
C ALA A 22 6.34 1.73 -1.36
N ALA A 23 7.48 2.01 -0.73
CA ALA A 23 8.63 2.60 -1.41
C ALA A 23 9.17 1.71 -2.55
N VAL A 24 9.25 0.39 -2.36
CA VAL A 24 9.70 -0.54 -3.41
C VAL A 24 8.72 -0.54 -4.59
N PHE A 25 7.41 -0.50 -4.35
CA PHE A 25 6.42 -0.41 -5.43
C PHE A 25 6.54 0.89 -6.23
N ASP A 26 6.73 2.02 -5.55
CA ASP A 26 6.94 3.32 -6.20
C ASP A 26 8.23 3.31 -7.07
N MET A 27 9.28 2.60 -6.63
CA MET A 27 10.54 2.47 -7.39
C MET A 27 10.42 1.64 -8.66
N VAL A 28 9.48 0.68 -8.74
CA VAL A 28 9.34 -0.24 -9.88
C VAL A 28 8.16 0.09 -10.80
N GLY A 29 7.55 1.27 -10.64
CA GLY A 29 6.50 1.78 -11.51
C GLY A 29 5.06 1.47 -11.07
N GLY A 30 4.88 1.01 -9.82
CA GLY A 30 3.58 1.04 -9.16
C GLY A 30 3.32 2.42 -8.54
N THR A 31 2.05 2.74 -8.33
CA THR A 31 1.64 3.89 -7.51
C THR A 31 1.06 3.34 -6.22
N SER A 32 1.79 3.46 -5.11
CA SER A 32 1.39 2.88 -3.84
C SER A 32 0.53 3.81 -2.96
N GLU A 33 -0.44 3.23 -2.26
CA GLU A 33 -1.20 3.87 -1.18
C GLU A 33 -1.16 2.95 0.04
N ARG A 34 -0.80 3.49 1.21
CA ARG A 34 -0.85 2.77 2.48
C ARG A 34 -2.21 2.94 3.13
N LEU A 35 -2.89 1.84 3.46
CA LEU A 35 -4.25 1.86 4.00
C LEU A 35 -4.38 0.97 5.24
N HIS A 36 -4.83 1.55 6.35
CA HIS A 36 -5.05 0.79 7.58
C HIS A 36 -6.28 -0.11 7.40
N VAL A 37 -6.20 -1.38 7.81
CA VAL A 37 -7.27 -2.37 7.62
C VAL A 37 -8.64 -1.92 8.16
N ASN A 38 -8.67 -1.20 9.29
CA ASN A 38 -9.90 -0.60 9.84
C ASN A 38 -10.59 0.43 8.93
N ARG A 39 -10.00 0.85 7.81
CA ARG A 39 -10.70 1.64 6.78
C ARG A 39 -11.53 0.79 5.83
N LEU A 40 -11.29 -0.53 5.78
CA LEU A 40 -12.02 -1.47 4.95
C LEU A 40 -13.08 -2.26 5.74
N VAL A 41 -12.87 -2.41 7.04
CA VAL A 41 -13.77 -3.14 7.93
C VAL A 41 -14.27 -2.21 9.01
N ASN A 42 -15.58 -2.27 9.30
CA ASN A 42 -16.12 -1.68 10.52
C ASN A 42 -15.75 -2.62 11.66
N GLY A 43 -14.85 -2.17 12.55
CA GLY A 43 -14.43 -2.90 13.74
C GLY A 43 -15.55 -3.07 14.76
#